data_AF-A0A9P4L2Z8-F1
#
_entry.id   AF-A0A9P4L2Z8-F1
#
_cell.length_a   1.000
_cell.length_b   1.000
_cell.length_c   1.000
_cell.angle_alpha   90.00
_cell.angle_beta   90.00
_cell.angle_gamma   90.00
#
_symmetry.space_group_name_H-M   'P 1'
#
loop_
_entity.id
_entity.type
_entity.pdbx_description
1 polymer ?
#
loop_
_entity_poly.entity_id
_entity_poly.type
_entity_poly.pdbx_seq_one_letter_code
_entity_poly.pdbx_strand_id
1 'polypeptide(L)'
;MPRRSTIADKPELDDLLLSTMVEHNGHKYLPLSAPTIHKLSPYWKGAKPIADMKLFECIMITKEVNAVHADHVVAALKRIGQHCHHLLVVAPIQTTELGNVFNREADNVSPGNDWCRILECFPNLKQLMFIHPIDVPTELSRYTYFALHAAVANRQYAQGLESFGYNGPPGVLMNFAHNTTNTTTTVASSNTMT
;
A
#
# COMPACT_ATOMS: atom_id res chain seq x y z
N MET A 1 -31.82 33.65 12.88
CA MET A 1 -31.72 32.25 13.35
C MET A 1 -30.94 31.44 12.32
N PRO A 2 -29.76 30.89 12.63
CA PRO A 2 -29.05 30.04 11.68
C PRO A 2 -29.74 28.67 11.63
N ARG A 3 -30.15 28.26 10.43
CA ARG A 3 -30.67 26.91 10.18
C ARG A 3 -29.58 25.91 10.56
N ARG A 4 -29.85 25.05 11.54
CA ARG A 4 -29.05 23.84 11.79
C ARG A 4 -29.14 22.97 10.53
N SER A 5 -28.05 22.87 9.76
CA SER A 5 -27.91 21.86 8.70
C SER A 5 -28.05 20.48 9.32
N THR A 6 -29.19 19.86 9.05
CA THR A 6 -29.48 18.49 9.43
C THR A 6 -28.54 17.52 8.74
N ILE A 7 -28.31 16.41 9.42
CA ILE A 7 -27.36 15.30 9.26
C ILE A 7 -27.27 14.64 7.86
N ALA A 8 -28.00 15.09 6.84
CA ALA A 8 -28.20 14.41 5.55
C ALA A 8 -27.57 15.07 4.31
N ASP A 9 -26.76 16.14 4.45
CA ASP A 9 -26.32 16.97 3.31
C ASP A 9 -24.96 16.56 2.67
N LYS A 10 -24.48 15.32 2.82
CA LYS A 10 -23.33 14.80 2.03
C LYS A 10 -23.51 13.37 1.48
N PRO A 11 -24.67 13.00 0.88
CA PRO A 11 -24.79 11.75 0.12
C PRO A 11 -23.78 11.70 -1.04
N GLU A 12 -23.36 12.88 -1.53
CA GLU A 12 -22.45 13.01 -2.68
C GLU A 12 -21.12 12.27 -2.48
N LEU A 13 -20.55 12.22 -1.27
CA LEU A 13 -19.24 11.58 -1.08
C LEU A 13 -19.36 10.06 -1.13
N ASP A 14 -20.36 9.49 -0.47
CA ASP A 14 -20.61 8.05 -0.45
C ASP A 14 -20.90 7.57 -1.88
N ASP A 15 -21.74 8.30 -2.62
CA ASP A 15 -22.03 8.05 -4.05
C ASP A 15 -20.78 8.22 -4.95
N LEU A 16 -19.95 9.22 -4.66
CA LEU A 16 -18.68 9.46 -5.37
C LEU A 16 -17.65 8.37 -5.10
N LEU A 17 -17.63 7.78 -3.90
CA LEU A 17 -16.74 6.67 -3.56
C LEU A 17 -17.25 5.38 -4.18
N LEU A 18 -18.56 5.12 -4.06
CA LEU A 18 -19.25 3.98 -4.70
C LEU A 18 -19.00 3.94 -6.20
N SER A 19 -19.14 5.07 -6.88
CA SER A 19 -18.90 5.17 -8.33
C SER A 19 -17.43 4.98 -8.74
N THR A 20 -16.49 5.12 -7.82
CA THR A 20 -15.06 4.84 -8.06
C THR A 20 -14.64 3.42 -7.73
N MET A 21 -15.53 2.61 -7.15
CA MET A 21 -15.18 1.23 -6.80
C MET A 21 -15.01 0.38 -8.05
N VAL A 22 -14.02 -0.51 -8.01
CA VAL A 22 -13.68 -1.41 -9.11
C VAL A 22 -14.04 -2.84 -8.71
N GLU A 23 -14.70 -3.56 -9.62
CA GLU A 23 -15.02 -4.97 -9.39
C GLU A 23 -13.80 -5.86 -9.68
N HIS A 24 -13.50 -6.76 -8.74
CA HIS A 24 -12.46 -7.77 -8.88
C HIS A 24 -12.88 -9.06 -8.16
N ASN A 25 -12.92 -10.18 -8.88
CA ASN A 25 -13.34 -11.49 -8.37
C ASN A 25 -14.67 -11.42 -7.57
N GLY A 26 -15.68 -10.75 -8.11
CA GLY A 26 -17.02 -10.63 -7.52
C GLY A 26 -17.13 -9.71 -6.30
N HIS A 27 -16.06 -9.01 -5.94
CA HIS A 27 -16.05 -8.01 -4.87
C HIS A 27 -15.78 -6.61 -5.43
N LYS A 28 -16.40 -5.59 -4.85
CA LYS A 28 -16.12 -4.19 -5.18
C LYS A 28 -15.06 -3.66 -4.24
N TYR A 29 -13.95 -3.17 -4.79
CA TYR A 29 -12.86 -2.58 -4.02
C TYR A 29 -12.79 -1.07 -4.24
N LEU A 30 -12.51 -0.32 -3.18
CA LEU A 30 -12.20 1.10 -3.27
C LEU A 30 -10.70 1.30 -3.61
N PRO A 31 -10.34 1.84 -4.79
CA PRO A 31 -8.95 2.08 -5.14
C PRO A 31 -8.39 3.30 -4.39
N LEU A 32 -7.20 3.13 -3.79
CA LEU A 32 -6.42 4.21 -3.18
C LEU A 32 -5.63 4.98 -4.24
N SER A 33 -6.37 5.77 -4.99
CA SER A 33 -5.83 6.74 -5.96
C SER A 33 -5.63 8.10 -5.31
N ALA A 34 -4.86 8.98 -5.96
CA ALA A 34 -4.75 10.38 -5.55
C ALA A 34 -6.12 11.08 -5.45
N PRO A 35 -7.04 10.92 -6.44
CA PRO A 35 -8.41 11.41 -6.32
C PRO A 35 -9.16 10.88 -5.10
N THR A 36 -9.11 9.57 -4.81
CA THR A 36 -9.81 8.97 -3.67
C THR A 36 -9.26 9.51 -2.35
N ILE A 37 -7.94 9.55 -2.19
CA ILE A 37 -7.25 10.10 -1.01
C ILE A 37 -7.60 11.57 -0.83
N HIS A 38 -7.59 12.37 -1.89
CA HIS A 38 -7.95 13.78 -1.82
C HIS A 38 -9.41 13.99 -1.39
N LYS A 39 -10.35 13.19 -1.93
CA LYS A 39 -11.77 13.20 -1.52
C LYS A 39 -11.97 12.80 -0.06
N LEU A 40 -11.12 11.92 0.47
CA LEU A 40 -11.13 11.51 1.87
C LEU A 40 -10.46 12.53 2.81
N SER A 41 -9.62 13.44 2.30
CA SER A 41 -8.88 14.40 3.12
C SER A 41 -9.73 15.27 4.07
N PRO A 42 -10.96 15.72 3.73
CA PRO A 42 -11.79 16.48 4.66
C PRO A 42 -12.22 15.63 5.86
N TYR A 43 -12.41 14.33 5.68
CA TYR A 43 -12.80 13.42 6.75
C TYR A 43 -11.70 13.31 7.83
N TRP A 44 -10.43 13.34 7.42
CA TRP A 44 -9.31 13.28 8.37
C TRP A 44 -9.08 14.59 9.11
N LYS A 45 -9.60 15.71 8.57
CA LYS A 45 -9.60 17.03 9.21
C LYS A 45 -10.80 17.24 10.15
N GLY A 46 -11.55 16.18 10.47
CA GLY A 46 -12.67 16.24 11.42
C GLY A 46 -14.01 16.63 10.81
N ALA A 47 -14.16 16.57 9.48
CA ALA A 47 -15.49 16.65 8.86
C ALA A 47 -16.37 15.46 9.29
N LYS A 48 -17.69 15.64 9.23
CA LYS A 48 -18.67 14.59 9.58
C LYS A 48 -18.36 13.26 8.87
N PRO A 49 -18.59 12.12 9.56
CA PRO A 49 -18.31 10.82 8.99
C PRO A 49 -19.16 10.49 7.77
N ILE A 50 -18.57 9.68 6.90
CA ILE A 50 -19.22 8.94 5.82
C ILE A 50 -20.34 8.11 6.43
N ALA A 51 -21.51 8.10 5.80
CA ALA A 51 -22.68 7.46 6.38
C ALA A 51 -22.54 5.92 6.29
N ASP A 52 -21.97 5.42 5.20
CA ASP A 52 -21.69 4.00 5.02
C ASP A 52 -20.19 3.66 5.10
N MET A 53 -19.76 3.15 6.27
CA MET A 53 -18.38 2.67 6.46
C MET A 53 -18.09 1.35 5.73
N LYS A 54 -19.12 0.65 5.21
CA LYS A 54 -18.91 -0.61 4.48
C LYS A 54 -18.15 -0.40 3.17
N LEU A 55 -18.14 0.82 2.64
CA LEU A 55 -17.34 1.21 1.48
C LEU A 55 -15.84 0.96 1.66
N PHE A 56 -15.40 0.82 2.92
CA PHE A 56 -14.01 0.56 3.28
C PHE A 56 -13.70 -0.89 3.63
N GLU A 57 -14.68 -1.81 3.53
CA GLU A 57 -14.45 -3.24 3.79
C GLU A 57 -13.46 -3.88 2.81
N CYS A 58 -13.46 -3.40 1.57
CA CYS A 58 -12.60 -3.89 0.49
C CYS A 58 -11.77 -2.72 -0.07
N ILE A 59 -10.46 -2.73 0.20
CA ILE A 59 -9.54 -1.67 -0.24
C ILE A 59 -8.56 -2.21 -1.27
N MET A 60 -8.26 -1.43 -2.31
CA MET A 60 -7.30 -1.75 -3.34
C MET A 60 -6.15 -0.74 -3.37
N ILE A 61 -4.93 -1.21 -3.18
CA ILE A 61 -3.70 -0.43 -3.32
C ILE A 61 -3.14 -0.73 -4.71
N THR A 62 -3.02 0.30 -5.55
CA THR A 62 -2.46 0.21 -6.91
C THR A 62 -1.26 1.12 -7.05
N LYS A 63 -0.55 1.04 -8.18
CA LYS A 63 0.58 1.91 -8.51
C LYS A 63 0.28 3.42 -8.40
N GLU A 64 -0.99 3.82 -8.45
CA GLU A 64 -1.39 5.23 -8.30
C GLU A 64 -1.05 5.80 -6.93
N VAL A 65 -0.92 4.94 -5.91
CA VAL A 65 -0.51 5.36 -4.56
C VAL A 65 0.90 5.94 -4.55
N ASN A 66 1.77 5.52 -5.48
CA ASN A 66 3.14 6.03 -5.60
C ASN A 66 3.17 7.52 -6.03
N ALA A 67 2.08 8.03 -6.61
CA ALA A 67 1.96 9.44 -6.98
C ALA A 67 1.46 10.34 -5.82
N VAL A 68 1.16 9.74 -4.66
CA VAL A 68 0.62 10.44 -3.50
C VAL A 68 1.68 10.56 -2.42
N HIS A 69 1.75 11.72 -1.77
CA HIS A 69 2.60 11.89 -0.60
C HIS A 69 2.27 10.86 0.48
N ALA A 70 3.32 10.21 0.97
CA ALA A 70 3.29 9.20 2.01
C ALA A 70 2.40 9.50 3.20
N ASP A 71 2.56 10.69 3.77
CA ASP A 71 1.82 11.11 4.95
C ASP A 71 0.31 11.13 4.71
N HIS A 72 -0.12 11.49 3.50
CA HIS A 72 -1.54 11.47 3.13
C HIS A 72 -2.06 10.03 3.00
N VAL A 73 -1.27 9.12 2.43
CA VAL A 73 -1.63 7.70 2.33
C VAL A 73 -1.76 7.10 3.72
N VAL A 74 -0.75 7.27 4.58
CA VAL A 74 -0.75 6.73 5.94
C VAL A 74 -1.87 7.34 6.78
N ALA A 75 -2.11 8.65 6.69
CA ALA A 75 -3.23 9.30 7.36
C ALA A 75 -4.59 8.74 6.90
N ALA A 76 -4.75 8.47 5.59
CA ALA A 76 -5.92 7.80 5.05
C ALA A 76 -6.12 6.43 5.70
N LEU A 77 -5.09 5.60 5.63
CA LEU A 77 -5.11 4.22 6.08
C LEU A 77 -5.39 4.10 7.58
N LYS A 78 -4.79 4.95 8.40
CA LYS A 78 -5.07 4.98 9.85
C LYS A 78 -6.54 5.27 10.17
N ARG A 79 -7.29 5.91 9.25
CA ARG A 79 -8.69 6.26 9.47
C ARG A 79 -9.67 5.26 8.90
N ILE A 80 -9.41 4.77 7.69
CA ILE A 80 -10.32 3.85 7.00
C ILE A 80 -9.93 2.38 7.18
N GLY A 81 -8.66 2.09 7.44
CA GLY A 81 -8.12 0.73 7.44
C GLY A 81 -8.68 -0.16 8.55
N GLN A 82 -9.13 0.41 9.68
CA GLN A 82 -9.85 -0.34 10.71
C GLN A 82 -11.15 -0.99 10.20
N HIS A 83 -11.73 -0.50 9.11
CA HIS A 83 -12.94 -1.06 8.51
C HIS A 83 -12.64 -2.09 7.42
N CYS A 84 -11.37 -2.24 7.03
CA CYS A 84 -10.96 -3.13 5.95
C CYS A 84 -10.87 -4.58 6.41
N HIS A 85 -11.55 -5.46 5.70
CA HIS A 85 -11.46 -6.91 5.85
C HIS A 85 -10.68 -7.53 4.70
N HIS A 86 -10.78 -6.99 3.48
CA HIS A 86 -10.18 -7.53 2.28
C HIS A 86 -9.26 -6.48 1.63
N LEU A 87 -7.98 -6.80 1.50
CA LEU A 87 -6.97 -5.93 0.90
C LEU A 87 -6.45 -6.52 -0.41
N LEU A 88 -6.56 -5.74 -1.48
CA LEU A 88 -6.00 -6.06 -2.78
C LEU A 88 -4.77 -5.21 -3.04
N VAL A 89 -3.62 -5.83 -3.33
CA VAL A 89 -2.38 -5.12 -3.65
C VAL A 89 -2.00 -5.43 -5.09
N VAL A 90 -2.02 -4.42 -5.95
CA VAL A 90 -1.68 -4.53 -7.38
C VAL A 90 -0.31 -3.90 -7.62
N ALA A 91 0.69 -4.74 -7.88
CA ALA A 91 2.06 -4.33 -8.12
C ALA A 91 2.23 -3.55 -9.44
N PRO A 92 3.32 -2.77 -9.61
CA PRO A 92 4.39 -2.51 -8.64
C PRO A 92 4.02 -1.36 -7.69
N ILE A 93 4.32 -1.53 -6.41
CA ILE A 93 4.15 -0.51 -5.37
C ILE A 93 5.51 -0.20 -4.76
N GLN A 94 5.86 1.09 -4.73
CA GLN A 94 7.07 1.59 -4.10
C GLN A 94 6.69 2.14 -2.72
N THR A 95 6.83 1.32 -1.69
CA THR A 95 6.47 1.71 -0.33
C THR A 95 7.60 2.38 0.45
N THR A 96 8.85 2.31 -0.03
CA THR A 96 10.03 2.92 0.60
C THR A 96 9.96 4.44 0.74
N GLU A 97 9.08 5.10 -0.02
CA GLU A 97 8.80 6.53 0.12
C GLU A 97 7.83 6.85 1.27
N LEU A 98 7.20 5.83 1.87
CA LEU A 98 6.19 6.00 2.93
C LEU A 98 6.78 6.27 4.32
N GLY A 99 8.09 6.07 4.49
CA GLY A 99 8.77 6.09 5.77
C GLY A 99 9.45 7.41 6.16
N ASN A 100 9.75 8.33 5.24
CA ASN A 100 10.32 9.64 5.58
C ASN A 100 10.37 10.61 4.40
N VAL A 101 9.56 11.68 4.41
CA VAL A 101 9.53 12.73 3.36
C VAL A 101 10.90 13.40 3.19
N PHE A 102 11.74 13.45 4.24
CA PHE A 102 13.09 14.03 4.18
C PHE A 102 14.16 13.10 3.57
N ASN A 103 13.93 11.78 3.49
CA ASN A 103 14.86 10.88 2.79
C ASN A 103 14.69 10.95 1.27
N ARG A 104 13.53 11.44 0.79
CA ARG A 104 13.23 11.67 -0.62
C ARG A 104 14.06 12.80 -1.22
N GLU A 105 14.31 13.86 -0.46
CA GLU A 105 15.12 15.00 -0.91
C GLU A 105 16.63 14.75 -0.76
N ALA A 106 17.02 13.78 0.08
CA ALA A 106 18.41 13.44 0.39
C ALA A 106 18.92 12.17 -0.31
N ASP A 107 18.13 11.57 -1.22
CA ASP A 107 18.45 10.33 -1.95
C ASP A 107 18.82 9.12 -1.06
N ASN A 108 18.40 9.17 0.20
CA ASN A 108 18.71 8.16 1.22
C ASN A 108 17.59 7.12 1.30
N VAL A 109 17.36 6.44 0.17
CA VAL A 109 16.37 5.37 0.05
C VAL A 109 16.94 4.10 0.66
N SER A 110 16.78 3.91 1.97
CA SER A 110 16.87 2.56 2.53
C SER A 110 15.74 1.73 1.91
N PRO A 111 15.98 0.48 1.46
CA PRO A 111 14.96 -0.43 0.92
C PRO A 111 14.02 -0.97 2.03
N GLY A 112 13.68 -0.10 2.99
CA GLY A 112 12.84 -0.35 4.14
C GLY A 112 11.41 -0.71 3.74
N ASN A 113 11.08 -1.95 4.04
CA ASN A 113 9.78 -2.59 3.87
C ASN A 113 8.71 -1.95 4.77
N ASP A 114 8.13 -0.81 4.36
CA ASP A 114 7.06 -0.14 5.12
C ASP A 114 5.74 -0.94 5.16
N TRP A 115 5.67 -2.11 4.50
CA TRP A 115 4.48 -2.96 4.53
C TRP A 115 4.08 -3.40 5.93
N CYS A 116 5.02 -3.61 6.86
CA CYS A 116 4.65 -3.91 8.25
C CYS A 116 3.78 -2.77 8.85
N ARG A 117 4.22 -1.52 8.71
CA ARG A 117 3.49 -0.32 9.20
C ARG A 117 2.19 -0.08 8.45
N ILE A 118 2.18 -0.32 7.14
CA ILE A 118 0.97 -0.24 6.33
C ILE A 118 -0.05 -1.28 6.82
N LEU A 119 0.39 -2.51 7.08
CA LEU A 119 -0.47 -3.60 7.55
C LEU A 119 -1.02 -3.33 8.96
N GLU A 120 -0.28 -2.65 9.84
CA GLU A 120 -0.77 -2.20 11.15
C GLU A 120 -2.03 -1.30 11.04
N CYS A 121 -2.20 -0.59 9.92
CA CYS A 121 -3.38 0.25 9.70
C CYS A 121 -4.66 -0.57 9.44
N PHE A 122 -4.55 -1.88 9.21
CA PHE A 122 -5.68 -2.76 8.88
C PHE A 122 -5.92 -3.82 9.95
N PRO A 123 -6.22 -3.49 11.22
CA PRO A 123 -6.29 -4.46 12.31
C PRO A 123 -7.29 -5.60 12.10
N ASN A 124 -8.35 -5.38 11.31
CA ASN A 124 -9.41 -6.36 11.04
C ASN A 124 -9.22 -7.12 9.71
N LEU A 125 -8.03 -7.04 9.11
CA LEU A 125 -7.75 -7.67 7.84
C LEU A 125 -7.82 -9.20 7.93
N LYS A 126 -8.70 -9.79 7.10
CA LYS A 126 -8.90 -11.24 7.00
C LYS A 126 -8.27 -11.83 5.75
N GLN A 127 -8.38 -11.12 4.63
CA GLN A 127 -7.92 -11.58 3.33
C GLN A 127 -6.98 -10.56 2.70
N LEU A 128 -5.84 -11.00 2.21
CA LEU A 128 -4.93 -10.19 1.42
C LEU A 128 -4.62 -10.90 0.12
N MET A 129 -4.72 -10.21 -1.02
CA MET A 129 -4.37 -10.76 -2.32
C MET A 129 -3.35 -9.87 -3.03
N PHE A 130 -2.26 -10.48 -3.46
CA PHE A 130 -1.29 -9.84 -4.35
C PHE A 130 -1.64 -10.12 -5.80
N ILE A 131 -1.61 -9.08 -6.64
CA ILE A 131 -1.84 -9.17 -8.08
C ILE A 131 -0.65 -8.57 -8.83
N HIS A 132 -0.17 -9.33 -9.81
CA HIS A 132 0.74 -8.85 -10.84
C HIS A 132 -0.05 -8.49 -12.11
N PRO A 133 0.01 -7.23 -12.60
CA PRO A 133 -0.58 -6.87 -13.88
C PRO A 133 0.11 -7.59 -15.04
N ILE A 134 -0.67 -8.01 -16.03
CA ILE A 134 -0.15 -8.79 -17.17
C ILE A 134 0.83 -8.03 -18.07
N ASP A 135 0.74 -6.69 -18.06
CA ASP A 135 1.53 -5.77 -18.87
C ASP A 135 2.81 -5.29 -18.19
N VAL A 136 3.06 -5.71 -16.94
CA VAL A 136 4.20 -5.25 -16.14
C VAL A 136 5.31 -6.31 -16.16
N PRO A 137 6.59 -5.94 -16.38
CA PRO A 137 7.70 -6.86 -16.20
C PRO A 137 7.77 -7.44 -14.78
N THR A 138 7.99 -8.75 -14.67
CA THR A 138 7.96 -9.46 -13.38
C THR A 138 8.94 -8.89 -12.36
N GLU A 139 10.09 -8.43 -12.83
CA GLU A 139 11.19 -7.81 -12.07
C GLU A 139 10.70 -6.63 -11.23
N LEU A 140 9.79 -5.82 -11.78
CA LEU A 140 9.25 -4.64 -11.10
C LEU A 140 8.29 -5.00 -9.97
N SER A 141 7.66 -6.18 -10.05
CA SER A 141 6.70 -6.66 -9.06
C SER A 141 7.33 -7.51 -7.96
N ARG A 142 8.50 -8.11 -8.22
CA ARG A 142 9.20 -8.98 -7.26
C ARG A 142 9.42 -8.29 -5.91
N TYR A 143 9.94 -7.06 -5.94
CA TYR A 143 10.24 -6.34 -4.70
C TYR A 143 8.98 -6.13 -3.85
N THR A 144 7.88 -5.66 -4.46
CA THR A 144 6.60 -5.51 -3.77
C THR A 144 6.11 -6.85 -3.20
N TYR A 145 6.17 -7.93 -3.98
CA TYR A 145 5.73 -9.25 -3.54
C TYR A 145 6.52 -9.75 -2.32
N PHE A 146 7.85 -9.78 -2.40
CA PHE A 146 8.69 -10.30 -1.32
C PHE A 146 8.59 -9.46 -0.05
N ALA A 147 8.56 -8.13 -0.18
CA ALA A 147 8.40 -7.22 0.94
C ALA A 147 7.04 -7.43 1.64
N LEU A 148 5.95 -7.51 0.85
CA LEU A 148 4.61 -7.77 1.35
C LEU A 148 4.49 -9.16 2.00
N HIS A 149 5.02 -10.20 1.36
CA HIS A 149 5.01 -11.57 1.87
C HIS A 149 5.75 -11.67 3.20
N ALA A 150 6.91 -11.04 3.33
CA ALA A 150 7.65 -10.98 4.60
C ALA A 150 6.84 -10.26 5.69
N ALA A 151 6.18 -9.15 5.37
CA ALA A 151 5.33 -8.42 6.31
C ALA A 151 4.10 -9.24 6.74
N VAL A 152 3.49 -9.98 5.81
CA VAL A 152 2.37 -10.89 6.08
C VAL A 152 2.79 -12.03 7.00
N ALA A 153 3.94 -12.67 6.74
CA ALA A 153 4.45 -13.74 7.60
C ALA A 153 4.68 -13.27 9.04
N ASN A 154 5.25 -12.07 9.22
CA ASN A 154 5.42 -11.45 10.54
C ASN A 154 4.07 -11.16 11.21
N ARG A 155 3.08 -10.74 10.42
CA ARG A 155 1.74 -10.44 10.93
C ARG A 155 0.94 -11.68 11.31
N GLN A 156 0.94 -12.73 10.49
CA GLN A 156 0.20 -13.97 10.75
C GLN A 156 0.56 -14.59 12.10
N TYR A 157 1.83 -14.43 12.51
CA TYR A 157 2.30 -14.82 13.81
C TYR A 157 1.65 -14.02 14.97
N ALA A 158 1.22 -12.78 14.72
CA ALA A 158 0.70 -11.85 15.72
C ALA A 158 -0.83 -11.63 15.66
N GLN A 159 -1.46 -11.74 14.49
CA GLN A 159 -2.86 -11.38 14.25
C GLN A 159 -3.46 -12.26 13.13
N GLY A 160 -4.67 -12.79 13.37
CA GLY A 160 -5.32 -13.86 12.61
C GLY A 160 -5.77 -13.54 11.18
N LEU A 161 -4.83 -13.21 10.29
CA LEU A 161 -5.05 -13.17 8.85
C LEU A 161 -5.45 -14.58 8.36
N GLU A 162 -6.64 -14.71 7.81
CA GLU A 162 -7.21 -15.99 7.39
C GLU A 162 -6.57 -16.51 6.09
N SER A 163 -6.25 -15.61 5.16
CA SER A 163 -5.64 -16.01 3.87
C SER A 163 -4.75 -14.95 3.24
N PHE A 164 -3.70 -15.43 2.56
CA PHE A 164 -2.86 -14.64 1.65
C PHE A 164 -2.88 -15.31 0.27
N GLY A 165 -3.39 -14.60 -0.73
CA GLY A 165 -3.51 -15.05 -2.11
C GLY A 165 -2.48 -14.42 -3.03
N TYR A 166 -2.14 -15.14 -4.10
CA TYR A 166 -1.22 -14.69 -5.14
C TYR A 166 -1.85 -14.90 -6.52
N ASN A 167 -1.88 -13.85 -7.34
CA ASN A 167 -2.30 -13.90 -8.73
C ASN A 167 -1.22 -13.27 -9.63
N GLY A 168 -0.41 -14.09 -10.28
CA GLY A 168 0.66 -13.62 -11.15
C GLY A 168 1.48 -14.75 -11.77
N PRO A 169 2.41 -14.45 -12.69
CA PRO A 169 3.24 -15.43 -13.35
C PRO A 169 4.29 -16.02 -12.40
N PRO A 170 4.74 -17.27 -12.58
CA PRO A 170 5.75 -17.89 -11.72
C PRO A 170 7.05 -17.09 -11.57
N GLY A 171 7.40 -16.27 -12.58
CA GLY A 171 8.59 -15.42 -12.59
C GLY A 171 8.67 -14.37 -11.47
N VAL A 172 7.54 -13.98 -10.85
CA VAL A 172 7.55 -13.09 -9.67
C VAL A 172 7.95 -13.84 -8.39
N LEU A 173 7.71 -15.16 -8.33
CA LEU A 173 8.02 -16.00 -7.17
C LEU A 173 9.49 -16.47 -7.15
N MET A 174 10.20 -16.38 -8.27
CA MET A 174 11.58 -16.89 -8.36
C MET A 174 12.54 -16.05 -7.50
N ASN A 175 13.44 -16.75 -6.78
CA ASN A 175 14.28 -16.21 -5.71
C ASN A 175 15.02 -14.91 -6.08
N PHE A 176 14.95 -13.94 -5.15
CA PHE A 176 15.64 -12.64 -5.19
C PHE A 176 17.17 -12.74 -4.96
N ALA A 177 17.74 -13.95 -4.95
CA ALA A 177 19.08 -14.23 -4.43
C ALA A 177 20.25 -13.85 -5.36
N HIS A 178 20.03 -13.15 -6.48
CA HIS A 178 21.06 -13.05 -7.53
C HIS A 178 21.87 -11.75 -7.64
N ASN A 179 21.67 -10.71 -6.82
CA ASN A 179 22.32 -9.40 -7.08
C ASN A 179 23.14 -8.77 -5.92
N THR A 180 23.65 -9.52 -4.94
CA THR A 180 24.52 -8.96 -3.88
C THR A 180 26.00 -9.37 -3.94
N THR A 181 26.45 -10.05 -4.99
CA THR A 181 27.89 -10.31 -5.20
C THR A 181 28.39 -9.55 -6.41
N ASN A 182 29.04 -8.40 -6.18
CA ASN A 182 30.38 -8.08 -6.70
C ASN A 182 30.73 -6.61 -6.41
N THR A 183 31.18 -6.33 -5.19
CA THR A 183 32.13 -5.23 -4.95
C THR A 183 33.31 -5.77 -4.16
N THR A 184 34.01 -6.74 -4.74
CA THR A 184 35.37 -7.08 -4.30
C THR A 184 36.27 -5.98 -4.84
N THR A 185 36.49 -4.92 -4.05
CA THR A 185 37.56 -3.98 -4.32
C THR A 185 38.89 -4.72 -4.11
N THR A 186 39.47 -5.14 -5.22
CA THR A 186 40.86 -5.54 -5.34
C THR A 186 41.74 -4.35 -4.94
N VAL A 187 42.23 -4.32 -3.71
CA VAL A 187 43.35 -3.44 -3.36
C VAL A 187 44.61 -4.16 -3.83
N ALA A 188 45.12 -3.70 -4.97
CA ALA A 188 46.36 -4.13 -5.56
C ALA A 188 47.53 -3.83 -4.61
N SER A 189 48.34 -4.85 -4.35
CA SER A 189 49.69 -4.71 -3.84
C SER A 189 50.51 -3.78 -4.73
N SER A 190 51.24 -2.84 -4.13
CA SER A 190 52.37 -2.19 -4.78
C SER A 190 53.52 -2.09 -3.79
N ASN A 191 54.52 -2.93 -4.05
CA ASN A 191 55.89 -2.81 -3.56
C ASN A 191 56.54 -1.54 -4.14
N THR A 192 57.31 -0.84 -3.31
CA THR A 192 58.58 -0.14 -3.66
C THR A 192 59.22 0.27 -2.33
N MET A 193 60.27 -0.42 -1.86
CA MET A 193 61.68 -0.08 -2.05
C MET A 193 62.00 1.41 -1.87
N THR A 194 62.48 1.77 -0.68
CA THR A 194 63.76 2.45 -0.42
C THR A 194 64.04 2.41 1.08
#